data_AF-A0A644VTG6-F1
#
_entry.id   AF-A0A644VTG6-F1
#
_cell.length_a   1.000
_cell.length_b   1.000
_cell.length_c   1.000
_cell.angle_alpha   90.00
_cell.angle_beta   90.00
_cell.angle_gamma   90.00
#
_symmetry.space_group_name_H-M   'P 1'
#
loop_
_entity.id
_entity.type
_entity.pdbx_description
1 polymer ?
#
loop_
_entity_poly.entity_id
_entity_poly.type
_entity_poly.pdbx_seq_one_letter_code
_entity_poly.pdbx_strand_id
1 'polypeptide(L)'
;MIYSDFDPKPVFREYRRLIGDGEVGGKARGLAFAFNTLKGTPLESCVEFPDVNYVLTTEGFDDFVSDNGIETLLKESLSGQEENTEDEFARELFEKVASAFRNGNVRPSLGRDLEDAMEAIGDFPLAIRSSSILEDSRKLSFAGKYSTRFSANRGPLADRTVLLVNAIKEVWASLYNPAARAYRKKHGLTDSDESMAVVIQPVIGREHNSMYYPEIAGTAFSKVYRRPSTRIRKEDGVMRFCFGLGTRTVDRLKANVSYLSHPMLRPQGNLPADIAMTSQSEFDYIDRGSGRFMTGALSEHLPFLLREHKLASAFIEIYAENLLYWAGSDQVSNGKPVFSFSNFPRRHPRFFSLVKELCSFLEERMGMPADMEFAYDTEREKLTLLQLRPLASYEEMARVAIPEVRDENVILKGNRMVSNGKLENVHHLVYVDPSVYGKDATFYEVAREIGRINHKLSGTNYILVGPGRWGSTNPKLGVPVRYNEICNCGCLVEVGILESDYTPELSYGTHFFLDLDVDGTLYLPVFDGMKGNIYNREWLGSSFYEQKRHPAVRHYTGNFSVLLDGENEVGVVISNEPQTK
;
A
#
# COMPACT_ATOMS: atom_id res chain seq x y z
N MET A 1 -26.20 -11.76 -9.08
CA MET A 1 -25.01 -12.61 -8.90
C MET A 1 -24.08 -11.87 -7.97
N ILE A 2 -23.69 -12.49 -6.85
CA ILE A 2 -22.82 -11.89 -5.85
C ILE A 2 -21.36 -12.27 -6.14
N TYR A 3 -20.41 -11.42 -5.74
CA TYR A 3 -18.99 -11.55 -6.09
C TYR A 3 -18.38 -12.91 -5.69
N SER A 4 -18.79 -13.45 -4.55
CA SER A 4 -18.27 -14.73 -4.02
C SER A 4 -18.53 -15.93 -4.92
N ASP A 5 -19.60 -15.88 -5.70
CA ASP A 5 -20.08 -17.03 -6.49
C ASP A 5 -19.83 -16.83 -8.00
N PHE A 6 -19.17 -15.72 -8.37
CA PHE A 6 -18.90 -15.37 -9.76
C PHE A 6 -17.77 -16.24 -10.32
N ASP A 7 -18.04 -17.04 -11.36
CA ASP A 7 -17.00 -17.74 -12.13
C ASP A 7 -16.41 -16.79 -13.19
N PRO A 8 -15.12 -16.41 -13.08
CA PRO A 8 -14.48 -15.52 -14.04
C PRO A 8 -13.99 -16.22 -15.32
N LYS A 9 -13.84 -17.54 -15.33
CA LYS A 9 -13.24 -18.29 -16.45
C LYS A 9 -13.99 -18.09 -17.79
N PRO A 10 -15.34 -18.08 -17.84
CA PRO A 10 -16.08 -17.83 -19.07
C PRO A 10 -15.72 -16.51 -19.75
N VAL A 11 -15.50 -15.44 -18.98
CA VAL A 11 -15.13 -14.12 -19.52
C VAL A 11 -13.80 -14.19 -20.26
N PHE A 12 -12.78 -14.81 -19.68
CA PHE A 12 -11.47 -14.93 -20.33
C PHE A 12 -11.47 -15.93 -21.50
N ARG A 13 -12.25 -17.01 -21.42
CA ARG A 13 -12.38 -18.00 -22.50
C ARG A 13 -13.07 -17.43 -23.73
N GLU A 14 -14.09 -16.59 -23.57
CA GLU A 14 -14.79 -15.92 -24.68
C GLU A 14 -13.81 -15.17 -25.60
N TYR A 15 -12.79 -14.54 -25.00
CA TYR A 15 -11.79 -13.76 -25.73
C TYR A 15 -10.47 -14.50 -25.98
N ARG A 16 -10.38 -15.82 -25.69
CA ARG A 16 -9.15 -16.64 -25.80
C ARG A 16 -7.96 -16.08 -25.02
N ARG A 17 -8.21 -15.67 -23.78
CA ARG A 17 -7.22 -15.01 -22.89
C ARG A 17 -6.86 -15.83 -21.66
N LEU A 18 -7.35 -17.06 -21.54
CA LEU A 18 -7.07 -17.96 -20.43
C LEU A 18 -6.04 -19.01 -20.86
N ILE A 19 -4.96 -19.15 -20.08
CA ILE A 19 -3.92 -20.16 -20.26
C ILE A 19 -4.00 -21.16 -19.10
N GLY A 20 -4.28 -22.42 -19.43
CA GLY A 20 -4.58 -23.50 -18.48
C GLY A 20 -6.03 -23.52 -17.99
N ASP A 21 -6.35 -24.47 -17.12
CA ASP A 21 -7.71 -24.77 -16.64
C ASP A 21 -7.88 -24.65 -15.11
N GLY A 22 -6.81 -24.28 -14.40
CA GLY A 22 -6.81 -24.03 -12.96
C GLY A 22 -7.62 -22.79 -12.53
N GLU A 23 -7.37 -22.33 -11.31
CA GLU A 23 -8.00 -21.12 -10.79
C GLU A 23 -7.30 -19.86 -11.32
N VAL A 24 -8.02 -18.73 -11.38
CA VAL A 24 -7.49 -17.46 -11.92
C VAL A 24 -7.02 -16.48 -10.85
N GLY A 25 -7.29 -16.79 -9.58
CA GLY A 25 -7.03 -15.92 -8.43
C GLY A 25 -7.83 -14.61 -8.42
N GLY A 26 -7.60 -13.80 -7.39
CA GLY A 26 -8.49 -12.70 -7.07
C GLY A 26 -8.39 -11.46 -7.96
N LYS A 27 -7.20 -11.11 -8.47
CA LYS A 27 -7.06 -9.96 -9.40
C LYS A 27 -7.86 -10.20 -10.68
N ALA A 28 -7.70 -11.38 -11.26
CA ALA A 28 -8.40 -11.77 -12.47
C ALA A 28 -9.92 -11.86 -12.23
N ARG A 29 -10.35 -12.46 -11.11
CA ARG A 29 -11.77 -12.53 -10.74
C ARG A 29 -12.39 -11.14 -10.61
N GLY A 30 -11.73 -10.24 -9.88
CA GLY A 30 -12.11 -8.84 -9.74
C GLY A 30 -12.35 -8.13 -11.05
N LEU A 31 -11.38 -8.22 -11.96
CA LEU A 31 -11.45 -7.56 -13.26
C LEU A 31 -12.57 -8.12 -14.15
N ALA A 32 -12.70 -9.46 -14.22
CA ALA A 32 -13.76 -10.12 -14.96
C ALA A 32 -15.15 -9.80 -14.40
N PHE A 33 -15.28 -9.72 -13.07
CA PHE A 33 -16.53 -9.36 -12.41
C PHE A 33 -16.95 -7.93 -12.77
N ALA A 34 -16.01 -6.99 -12.70
CA ALA A 34 -16.26 -5.59 -13.04
C ALA A 34 -16.70 -5.44 -14.50
N PHE A 35 -15.98 -6.09 -15.42
CA PHE A 35 -16.30 -6.09 -16.85
C PHE A 35 -17.72 -6.60 -17.12
N ASN A 36 -18.04 -7.78 -16.59
CA ASN A 36 -19.35 -8.40 -16.78
C ASN A 36 -20.48 -7.58 -16.13
N THR A 37 -20.20 -6.93 -15.00
CA THR A 37 -21.20 -6.18 -14.22
C THR A 37 -21.48 -4.80 -14.79
N LEU A 38 -20.50 -4.16 -15.43
CA LEU A 38 -20.67 -2.85 -16.08
C LEU A 38 -21.38 -2.97 -17.43
N LYS A 39 -21.32 -4.12 -18.09
CA LYS A 39 -21.98 -4.36 -19.39
C LYS A 39 -23.50 -4.10 -19.31
N GLY A 40 -24.01 -3.30 -20.24
CA GLY A 40 -25.42 -2.91 -20.32
C GLY A 40 -25.84 -1.83 -19.32
N THR A 41 -24.90 -1.21 -18.58
CA THR A 41 -25.19 -0.13 -17.63
C THR A 41 -24.82 1.24 -18.21
N PRO A 42 -25.36 2.35 -17.65
CA PRO A 42 -24.96 3.70 -18.06
C PRO A 42 -23.45 3.96 -17.92
N LEU A 43 -22.79 3.29 -16.97
CA LEU A 43 -21.36 3.41 -16.69
C LEU A 43 -20.46 2.70 -17.72
N GLU A 44 -21.00 1.77 -18.53
CA GLU A 44 -20.24 1.03 -19.55
C GLU A 44 -19.49 1.97 -20.50
N SER A 45 -20.11 3.09 -20.88
CA SER A 45 -19.51 4.07 -21.80
C SER A 45 -18.49 4.99 -21.14
N CYS A 46 -18.44 5.02 -19.80
CA CYS A 46 -17.58 5.90 -19.02
C CYS A 46 -16.30 5.20 -18.53
N VAL A 47 -16.31 3.88 -18.46
CA VAL A 47 -15.22 3.06 -17.91
C VAL A 47 -14.65 2.15 -18.98
N GLU A 48 -13.35 2.25 -19.21
CA GLU A 48 -12.60 1.37 -20.09
C GLU A 48 -11.95 0.23 -19.28
N PHE A 49 -11.58 -0.82 -20.00
CA PHE A 49 -10.78 -1.92 -19.47
C PHE A 49 -9.56 -2.09 -20.36
N PRO A 50 -8.42 -2.61 -19.85
CA PRO A 50 -7.28 -2.93 -20.70
C PRO A 50 -7.69 -3.88 -21.82
N ASP A 51 -7.29 -3.54 -23.04
CA ASP A 51 -7.78 -4.20 -24.26
C ASP A 51 -7.54 -5.70 -24.26
N VAL A 52 -6.41 -6.17 -23.70
CA VAL A 52 -5.98 -7.57 -23.73
C VAL A 52 -5.42 -7.98 -22.36
N ASN A 53 -6.20 -8.67 -21.52
CA ASN A 53 -5.69 -9.24 -20.26
C ASN A 53 -5.58 -10.74 -20.39
N TYR A 54 -4.35 -11.27 -20.46
CA TYR A 54 -4.12 -12.71 -20.38
C TYR A 54 -4.03 -13.16 -18.92
N VAL A 55 -4.54 -14.35 -18.64
CA VAL A 55 -4.47 -14.96 -17.32
C VAL A 55 -3.86 -16.34 -17.44
N LEU A 56 -2.68 -16.50 -16.86
CA LEU A 56 -2.08 -17.80 -16.58
C LEU A 56 -2.67 -18.33 -15.28
N THR A 57 -3.39 -19.44 -15.35
CA THR A 57 -4.06 -20.05 -14.18
C THR A 57 -3.04 -20.64 -13.19
N THR A 58 -3.52 -20.98 -11.99
CA THR A 58 -2.70 -21.62 -10.94
C THR A 58 -2.04 -22.92 -11.38
N GLU A 59 -2.62 -23.63 -12.36
CA GLU A 59 -2.07 -24.87 -12.90
C GLU A 59 -0.61 -24.68 -13.38
N GLY A 60 -0.32 -23.56 -14.04
CA GLY A 60 1.05 -23.27 -14.50
C GLY A 60 2.05 -23.11 -13.36
N PHE A 61 1.60 -22.60 -12.21
CA PHE A 61 2.42 -22.52 -10.99
C PHE A 61 2.60 -23.88 -10.36
N ASP A 62 1.52 -24.64 -10.17
CA ASP A 62 1.54 -25.95 -9.51
C ASP A 62 2.43 -26.93 -10.29
N ASP A 63 2.30 -26.94 -11.63
CA ASP A 63 3.16 -27.71 -12.53
C ASP A 63 4.63 -27.30 -12.39
N PHE A 64 4.91 -26.00 -12.36
CA PHE A 64 6.28 -25.50 -12.24
C PHE A 64 6.91 -25.89 -10.90
N VAL A 65 6.15 -25.78 -9.80
CA VAL A 65 6.61 -26.16 -8.46
C VAL A 65 6.92 -27.64 -8.37
N SER A 66 6.04 -28.48 -8.93
CA SER A 66 6.21 -29.93 -8.99
C SER A 66 7.42 -30.33 -9.85
N ASP A 67 7.47 -29.87 -11.10
CA ASP A 67 8.49 -30.27 -12.08
C ASP A 67 9.91 -29.86 -11.66
N ASN A 68 10.03 -28.78 -10.88
CA ASN A 68 11.32 -28.25 -10.43
C ASN A 68 11.67 -28.64 -8.99
N GLY A 69 10.89 -29.51 -8.34
CA GLY A 69 11.20 -30.05 -7.00
C GLY A 69 11.20 -29.00 -5.87
N ILE A 70 10.44 -27.90 -6.04
CA ILE A 70 10.46 -26.76 -5.11
C ILE A 70 9.83 -27.12 -3.76
N GLU A 71 8.79 -27.97 -3.76
CA GLU A 71 8.21 -28.47 -2.51
C GLU A 71 9.20 -29.25 -1.65
N THR A 72 10.02 -30.10 -2.28
CA THR A 72 11.04 -30.88 -1.59
C THR A 72 12.08 -29.96 -0.98
N LEU A 73 12.55 -28.96 -1.74
CA LEU A 73 13.47 -27.94 -1.25
C LEU A 73 12.93 -27.21 -0.01
N LEU A 74 11.65 -26.83 -0.03
CA LEU A 74 10.98 -26.17 1.10
C LEU A 74 10.93 -27.08 2.33
N LYS A 75 10.49 -28.34 2.17
CA LYS A 75 10.39 -29.32 3.26
C LYS A 75 11.74 -29.59 3.91
N GLU A 76 12.78 -29.82 3.11
CA GLU A 76 14.14 -30.05 3.59
C GLU A 76 14.69 -28.83 4.33
N SER A 77 14.53 -27.64 3.76
CA SER A 77 15.04 -26.40 4.36
C SER A 77 14.36 -26.06 5.69
N LEU A 78 13.07 -26.38 5.83
CA LEU A 78 12.32 -26.19 7.07
C LEU A 78 12.66 -27.24 8.15
N SER A 79 13.12 -28.43 7.76
CA SER A 79 13.49 -29.49 8.70
C SER A 79 14.83 -29.24 9.42
N GLY A 80 15.71 -28.41 8.85
CA GLY A 80 17.03 -28.08 9.39
C GLY A 80 17.09 -26.83 10.26
N GLN A 81 16.01 -26.47 10.98
CA GLN A 81 16.01 -25.31 11.88
C GLN A 81 16.92 -25.55 13.10
N GLU A 82 18.21 -25.27 12.97
CA GLU A 82 19.13 -25.08 14.10
C GLU A 82 19.41 -23.58 14.33
N GLU A 83 19.26 -23.16 15.59
CA GLU A 83 19.84 -21.98 16.30
C GLU A 83 19.99 -20.61 15.60
N ASN A 84 19.44 -20.37 14.41
CA ASN A 84 19.41 -19.06 13.78
C ASN A 84 18.20 -18.24 14.24
N THR A 85 18.36 -16.91 14.28
CA THR A 85 17.20 -16.02 14.47
C THR A 85 16.21 -16.21 13.31
N GLU A 86 14.90 -16.34 13.58
CA GLU A 86 13.88 -16.67 12.56
C GLU A 86 13.92 -15.76 11.32
N ASP A 87 14.30 -14.48 11.48
CA ASP A 87 14.38 -13.51 10.38
C ASP A 87 15.52 -13.80 9.39
N GLU A 88 16.69 -14.22 9.87
CA GLU A 88 17.83 -14.56 9.00
C GLU A 88 17.53 -15.84 8.22
N PHE A 89 16.97 -16.84 8.90
CA PHE A 89 16.50 -18.07 8.29
C PHE A 89 15.43 -17.80 7.21
N ALA A 90 14.44 -16.95 7.50
CA ALA A 90 13.40 -16.62 6.53
C ALA A 90 13.95 -15.97 5.25
N ARG A 91 14.99 -15.13 5.38
CA ARG A 91 15.67 -14.51 4.24
C ARG A 91 16.48 -15.53 3.43
N GLU A 92 17.27 -16.37 4.11
CA GLU A 92 18.07 -17.39 3.44
C GLU A 92 17.19 -18.39 2.69
N LEU A 93 16.09 -18.82 3.31
CA LEU A 93 15.10 -19.70 2.69
C LEU A 93 14.48 -19.04 1.46
N PHE A 94 14.10 -17.76 1.55
CA PHE A 94 13.57 -17.03 0.41
C PHE A 94 14.57 -16.97 -0.75
N GLU A 95 15.85 -16.65 -0.49
CA GLU A 95 16.87 -16.61 -1.54
C GLU A 95 17.09 -17.98 -2.20
N LYS A 96 17.10 -19.06 -1.42
CA LYS A 96 17.17 -20.44 -1.94
C LYS A 96 16.00 -20.75 -2.87
N VAL A 97 14.78 -20.45 -2.43
CA VAL A 97 13.56 -20.69 -3.22
C VAL A 97 13.53 -19.80 -4.46
N ALA A 98 13.83 -18.51 -4.33
CA ALA A 98 13.87 -17.57 -5.46
C ALA A 98 14.92 -17.98 -6.51
N SER A 99 16.06 -18.54 -6.08
CA SER A 99 17.05 -19.13 -6.98
C SER A 99 16.49 -20.35 -7.73
N ALA A 100 15.77 -21.24 -7.05
CA ALA A 100 15.11 -22.38 -7.69
C ALA A 100 14.08 -21.93 -8.74
N PHE A 101 13.26 -20.91 -8.43
CA PHE A 101 12.35 -20.31 -9.42
C PHE A 101 13.08 -19.71 -10.62
N ARG A 102 14.17 -18.98 -10.38
CA ARG A 102 14.96 -18.34 -11.46
C ARG A 102 15.54 -19.38 -12.42
N ASN A 103 16.07 -20.49 -11.88
CA ASN A 103 16.76 -21.52 -12.65
C ASN A 103 15.83 -22.63 -13.17
N GLY A 104 14.61 -22.73 -12.64
CA GLY A 104 13.64 -23.74 -13.04
C GLY A 104 13.15 -23.55 -14.47
N ASN A 105 12.69 -24.63 -15.10
CA ASN A 105 12.20 -24.62 -16.47
C ASN A 105 10.67 -24.67 -16.52
N VAL A 106 10.08 -23.91 -17.44
CA VAL A 106 8.65 -24.03 -17.77
C VAL A 106 8.46 -25.13 -18.81
N ARG A 107 7.30 -25.80 -18.79
CA ARG A 107 6.96 -26.81 -19.81
C ARG A 107 6.95 -26.18 -21.21
N PRO A 108 7.38 -26.90 -22.27
CA PRO A 108 7.37 -26.38 -23.64
C PRO A 108 5.98 -25.96 -24.15
N SER A 109 4.91 -26.58 -23.66
CA SER A 109 3.52 -26.16 -23.96
C SER A 109 3.25 -24.75 -23.46
N LEU A 110 3.50 -24.50 -22.17
CA LEU A 110 3.35 -23.18 -21.56
C LEU A 110 4.22 -22.13 -22.26
N GLY A 111 5.44 -22.49 -22.66
CA GLY A 111 6.31 -21.60 -23.44
C GLY A 111 5.67 -21.13 -24.75
N ARG A 112 5.00 -22.02 -25.49
CA ARG A 112 4.27 -21.67 -26.72
C ARG A 112 3.04 -20.82 -26.45
N ASP A 113 2.24 -21.17 -25.44
CA ASP A 113 1.05 -20.39 -25.08
C ASP A 113 1.41 -18.95 -24.69
N LEU A 114 2.55 -18.76 -24.02
CA LEU A 114 3.08 -17.44 -23.67
C LEU A 114 3.62 -16.68 -24.88
N GLU A 115 4.22 -17.36 -25.86
CA GLU A 115 4.66 -16.74 -27.12
C GLU A 115 3.45 -16.24 -27.94
N ASP A 116 2.42 -17.08 -28.08
CA ASP A 116 1.16 -16.72 -28.75
C ASP A 116 0.48 -15.51 -28.07
N ALA A 117 0.46 -15.50 -26.73
CA ALA A 117 -0.05 -14.37 -25.96
C ALA A 117 0.76 -13.08 -26.20
N MET A 118 2.09 -13.19 -26.26
CA MET A 118 2.98 -12.06 -26.54
C MET A 118 2.83 -11.51 -27.96
N GLU A 119 2.58 -12.38 -28.94
CA GLU A 119 2.28 -11.96 -30.31
C GLU A 119 0.96 -11.17 -30.35
N ALA A 120 -0.09 -11.68 -29.72
CA ALA A 120 -1.39 -11.02 -29.67
C ALA A 120 -1.38 -9.69 -28.90
N ILE A 121 -0.57 -9.58 -27.85
CA ILE A 121 -0.36 -8.34 -27.09
C ILE A 121 0.33 -7.28 -27.95
N GLY A 122 1.22 -7.65 -28.88
CA GLY A 122 2.01 -6.67 -29.62
C GLY A 122 3.12 -6.05 -28.76
N ASP A 123 3.42 -4.76 -28.95
CA ASP A 123 4.57 -4.09 -28.34
C ASP A 123 4.20 -3.15 -27.17
N PHE A 124 2.97 -3.22 -26.66
CA PHE A 124 2.55 -2.40 -25.51
C PHE A 124 3.34 -2.77 -24.25
N PRO A 125 3.79 -1.82 -23.43
CA PRO A 125 4.38 -2.12 -22.13
C PRO A 125 3.45 -2.98 -21.27
N LEU A 126 4.02 -3.87 -20.47
CA LEU A 126 3.30 -4.90 -19.72
C LEU A 126 3.51 -4.76 -18.22
N ALA A 127 2.44 -5.01 -17.47
CA ALA A 127 2.43 -5.32 -16.06
C ALA A 127 2.11 -6.81 -15.88
N ILE A 128 3.04 -7.55 -15.28
CA ILE A 128 2.91 -8.96 -14.91
C ILE A 128 2.58 -8.99 -13.43
N ARG A 129 1.32 -9.30 -13.11
CA ARG A 129 0.73 -9.14 -11.78
C ARG A 129 0.41 -10.51 -11.18
N SER A 130 0.80 -10.72 -9.94
CA SER A 130 0.35 -11.83 -9.10
C SER A 130 -1.18 -11.86 -9.00
N SER A 131 -1.81 -13.02 -9.02
CA SER A 131 -3.24 -13.19 -8.74
C SER A 131 -3.39 -14.45 -7.88
N SER A 132 -3.23 -14.31 -6.56
CA SER A 132 -3.32 -15.44 -5.63
C SER A 132 -4.77 -15.80 -5.35
N ILE A 133 -5.01 -17.04 -4.92
CA ILE A 133 -6.36 -17.50 -4.55
C ILE A 133 -6.84 -16.86 -3.25
N LEU A 134 -5.92 -16.49 -2.36
CA LEU A 134 -6.25 -15.85 -1.09
C LEU A 134 -6.52 -14.34 -1.21
N GLU A 135 -6.19 -13.70 -2.33
CA GLU A 135 -6.53 -12.28 -2.58
C GLU A 135 -8.05 -12.01 -2.61
N ASP A 136 -8.87 -13.04 -2.81
CA ASP A 136 -10.34 -12.97 -2.77
C ASP A 136 -10.93 -13.06 -1.35
N SER A 137 -10.09 -13.26 -0.33
CA SER A 137 -10.56 -13.46 1.04
C SER A 137 -11.25 -12.20 1.57
N ARG A 138 -12.48 -12.37 2.07
CA ARG A 138 -13.25 -11.29 2.72
C ARG A 138 -12.62 -10.80 4.03
N LYS A 139 -11.78 -11.65 4.64
CA LYS A 139 -11.20 -11.43 5.98
C LYS A 139 -9.72 -11.05 5.95
N LEU A 140 -9.04 -11.31 4.84
CA LEU A 140 -7.59 -11.15 4.74
C LEU A 140 -7.26 -10.09 3.70
N SER A 141 -6.29 -9.24 4.02
CA SER A 141 -5.69 -8.32 3.05
C SER A 141 -4.41 -8.97 2.55
N PHE A 142 -4.38 -9.43 1.30
CA PHE A 142 -3.13 -9.80 0.62
C PHE A 142 -2.59 -8.67 -0.27
N ALA A 143 -3.17 -7.48 -0.16
CA ALA A 143 -2.82 -6.31 -0.95
C ALA A 143 -1.34 -5.95 -0.78
N GLY A 144 -0.62 -5.84 -1.90
CA GLY A 144 0.78 -5.39 -1.93
C GLY A 144 1.82 -6.36 -1.35
N LYS A 145 1.47 -7.62 -1.03
CA LYS A 145 2.43 -8.62 -0.49
C LYS A 145 3.22 -9.37 -1.56
N TYR A 146 2.63 -9.49 -2.74
CA TYR A 146 3.20 -10.17 -3.88
C TYR A 146 3.77 -9.19 -4.90
N SER A 147 4.73 -9.66 -5.68
CA SER A 147 5.42 -8.82 -6.65
C SER A 147 4.54 -8.54 -7.88
N THR A 148 4.77 -7.36 -8.47
CA THR A 148 4.36 -7.00 -9.83
C THR A 148 5.61 -6.60 -10.60
N ARG A 149 5.72 -7.04 -11.84
CA ARG A 149 6.85 -6.69 -12.72
C ARG A 149 6.38 -5.88 -13.90
N PHE A 150 7.13 -4.82 -14.22
CA PHE A 150 6.91 -4.01 -15.40
C PHE A 150 7.92 -4.38 -16.47
N SER A 151 7.45 -4.44 -17.72
CA SER A 151 8.28 -4.64 -18.90
C SER A 151 7.94 -3.57 -19.93
N ALA A 152 8.95 -2.96 -20.55
CA ALA A 152 8.70 -2.07 -21.69
C ALA A 152 8.23 -2.81 -22.95
N ASN A 153 8.35 -4.14 -22.96
CA ASN A 153 7.91 -5.02 -24.04
C ASN A 153 8.48 -4.62 -25.42
N ARG A 154 9.79 -4.38 -25.49
CA ARG A 154 10.53 -3.94 -26.69
C ARG A 154 11.49 -5.02 -27.19
N GLY A 155 11.71 -5.06 -28.51
CA GLY A 155 12.64 -5.98 -29.16
C GLY A 155 11.97 -7.16 -29.87
N PRO A 156 12.74 -8.15 -30.31
CA PRO A 156 12.24 -9.36 -30.96
C PRO A 156 11.25 -10.15 -30.09
N LEU A 157 10.27 -10.83 -30.69
CA LEU A 157 9.28 -11.64 -29.97
C LEU A 157 9.92 -12.66 -29.01
N ALA A 158 10.96 -13.36 -29.46
CA ALA A 158 11.67 -14.35 -28.65
C ALA A 158 12.27 -13.74 -27.36
N ASP A 159 12.98 -12.62 -27.47
CA ASP A 159 13.59 -11.95 -26.31
C ASP A 159 12.53 -11.47 -25.32
N ARG A 160 11.44 -10.89 -25.84
CA ARG A 160 10.32 -10.41 -25.01
C ARG A 160 9.61 -11.56 -24.30
N THR A 161 9.47 -12.71 -24.96
CA THR A 161 8.89 -13.93 -24.36
C THR A 161 9.78 -14.48 -23.25
N VAL A 162 11.11 -14.51 -23.44
CA VAL A 162 12.06 -14.88 -22.38
C VAL A 162 11.94 -13.95 -21.17
N LEU A 163 11.85 -12.63 -21.40
CA LEU A 163 11.65 -11.66 -20.33
C LEU A 163 10.32 -11.85 -19.60
N LEU A 164 9.24 -12.17 -20.32
CA LEU A 164 7.94 -12.50 -19.74
C LEU A 164 8.03 -13.74 -18.84
N VAL A 165 8.64 -14.82 -19.31
CA VAL A 165 8.82 -16.05 -18.52
C VAL A 165 9.61 -15.77 -17.24
N ASN A 166 10.68 -14.98 -17.32
CA ASN A 166 11.45 -14.59 -16.15
C ASN A 166 10.62 -13.76 -15.17
N ALA A 167 9.83 -12.80 -15.67
CA ALA A 167 8.93 -12.01 -14.83
C ALA A 167 7.87 -12.88 -14.13
N ILE A 168 7.30 -13.87 -14.82
CA ILE A 168 6.34 -14.83 -14.25
C ILE A 168 6.98 -15.63 -13.11
N LYS A 169 8.20 -16.17 -13.32
CA LYS A 169 8.94 -16.91 -12.29
C LYS A 169 9.21 -16.05 -11.05
N GLU A 170 9.56 -14.78 -11.23
CA GLU A 170 9.75 -13.86 -10.11
C GLU A 170 8.44 -13.54 -9.38
N VAL A 171 7.32 -13.42 -10.10
CA VAL A 171 5.99 -13.26 -9.51
C VAL A 171 5.62 -14.49 -8.68
N TRP A 172 5.86 -15.69 -9.19
CA TRP A 172 5.64 -16.94 -8.46
C TRP A 172 6.54 -17.07 -7.22
N ALA A 173 7.83 -16.75 -7.34
CA ALA A 173 8.75 -16.74 -6.20
C ALA A 173 8.27 -15.82 -5.07
N SER A 174 7.61 -14.71 -5.41
CA SER A 174 7.09 -13.75 -4.41
C SER A 174 6.06 -14.34 -3.46
N LEU A 175 5.44 -15.48 -3.81
CA LEU A 175 4.58 -16.25 -2.89
C LEU A 175 5.31 -16.64 -1.60
N TYR A 176 6.62 -16.85 -1.68
CA TYR A 176 7.47 -17.27 -0.57
C TYR A 176 8.20 -16.11 0.14
N ASN A 177 7.85 -14.86 -0.19
CA ASN A 177 8.39 -13.68 0.50
C ASN A 177 8.20 -13.80 2.03
N PRO A 178 9.20 -13.42 2.86
CA PRO A 178 9.11 -13.53 4.32
C PRO A 178 7.86 -12.85 4.91
N ALA A 179 7.50 -11.67 4.38
CA ALA A 179 6.30 -10.94 4.82
C ALA A 179 4.99 -11.66 4.47
N ALA A 180 4.90 -12.26 3.27
CA ALA A 180 3.73 -13.02 2.85
C ALA A 180 3.57 -14.30 3.68
N ARG A 181 4.67 -15.01 3.95
CA ARG A 181 4.69 -16.21 4.79
C ARG A 181 4.35 -15.90 6.25
N ALA A 182 4.90 -14.82 6.80
CA ALA A 182 4.58 -14.37 8.16
C ALA A 182 3.09 -14.04 8.30
N TYR A 183 2.50 -13.36 7.32
CA TYR A 183 1.07 -13.07 7.28
C TYR A 183 0.22 -14.36 7.25
N ARG A 184 0.54 -15.31 6.36
CA ARG A 184 -0.15 -16.61 6.32
C ARG A 184 -0.06 -17.35 7.64
N LYS A 185 1.15 -17.48 8.20
CA LYS A 185 1.40 -18.15 9.49
C LYS A 185 0.56 -17.51 10.61
N LYS A 186 0.49 -16.17 10.66
CA LYS A 186 -0.32 -15.44 11.66
C LYS A 186 -1.81 -15.77 11.55
N HIS A 187 -2.33 -15.94 10.34
CA HIS A 187 -3.73 -16.29 10.10
C HIS A 187 -4.00 -17.80 10.03
N GLY A 188 -3.05 -18.63 10.49
CA GLY A 188 -3.22 -20.09 10.56
C GLY A 188 -3.19 -20.80 9.21
N LEU A 189 -2.65 -20.15 8.18
CA LEU A 189 -2.51 -20.68 6.82
C LEU A 189 -1.10 -21.22 6.57
N THR A 190 -1.02 -22.24 5.73
CA THR A 190 0.23 -22.89 5.31
C THR A 190 0.62 -22.47 3.89
N ASP A 191 1.85 -22.79 3.48
CA ASP A 191 2.31 -22.54 2.11
C ASP A 191 1.54 -23.40 1.08
N SER A 192 0.95 -24.54 1.48
CA SER A 192 0.11 -25.38 0.61
C SER A 192 -1.33 -24.87 0.44
N ASP A 193 -1.76 -23.91 1.25
CA ASP A 193 -3.09 -23.29 1.12
C ASP A 193 -3.12 -22.17 0.08
N GLU A 194 -2.03 -21.96 -0.66
CA GLU A 194 -1.87 -20.86 -1.60
C GLU A 194 -1.31 -21.35 -2.94
N SER A 195 -1.85 -20.80 -4.02
CA SER A 195 -1.37 -21.01 -5.37
C SER A 195 -1.55 -19.72 -6.20
N MET A 196 -0.69 -19.51 -7.20
CA MET A 196 -0.53 -18.21 -7.84
C MET A 196 -0.84 -18.25 -9.34
N ALA A 197 -1.99 -17.68 -9.71
CA ALA A 197 -2.23 -17.27 -11.09
C ALA A 197 -1.45 -15.98 -11.40
N VAL A 198 -1.29 -15.67 -12.69
CA VAL A 198 -0.61 -14.46 -13.16
C VAL A 198 -1.45 -13.75 -14.21
N VAL A 199 -1.70 -12.46 -13.99
CA VAL A 199 -2.35 -11.56 -14.94
C VAL A 199 -1.28 -10.83 -15.74
N ILE A 200 -1.30 -10.99 -17.05
CA ILE A 200 -0.42 -10.29 -18.01
C ILE A 200 -1.28 -9.20 -18.66
N GLN A 201 -1.00 -7.95 -18.29
CA GLN A 201 -1.87 -6.82 -18.57
C GLN A 201 -1.07 -5.68 -19.23
N PRO A 202 -1.53 -5.09 -20.34
CA PRO A 202 -1.00 -3.86 -20.88
C PRO A 202 -1.04 -2.74 -19.85
N VAL A 203 0.06 -2.04 -19.71
CA VAL A 203 0.12 -0.81 -18.92
C VAL A 203 -0.70 0.24 -19.65
N ILE A 204 -1.61 0.89 -18.93
CA ILE A 204 -2.39 2.00 -19.49
C ILE A 204 -1.56 3.26 -19.42
N GLY A 205 -1.40 3.93 -20.57
CA GLY A 205 -0.66 5.16 -20.68
C GLY A 205 -0.52 5.64 -22.11
N ARG A 206 0.20 6.75 -22.29
CA ARG A 206 0.54 7.31 -23.59
C ARG A 206 2.05 7.48 -23.67
N GLU A 207 2.58 7.30 -24.88
CA GLU A 207 3.98 7.55 -25.16
C GLU A 207 4.19 9.05 -25.43
N HIS A 208 4.99 9.69 -24.58
CA HIS A 208 5.45 11.06 -24.73
C HIS A 208 6.96 11.05 -24.93
N ASN A 209 7.42 11.22 -26.17
CA ASN A 209 8.80 10.91 -26.60
C ASN A 209 9.16 9.45 -26.30
N SER A 210 10.05 9.18 -25.33
CA SER A 210 10.37 7.82 -24.88
C SER A 210 9.66 7.42 -23.59
N MET A 211 8.90 8.31 -22.97
CA MET A 211 8.32 8.09 -21.65
C MET A 211 6.88 7.60 -21.79
N TYR A 212 6.58 6.41 -21.29
CA TYR A 212 5.25 5.82 -21.32
C TYR A 212 4.62 5.82 -19.94
N TYR A 213 3.52 6.56 -19.77
CA TYR A 213 2.78 6.67 -18.49
C TYR A 213 1.35 7.19 -18.71
N PRO A 214 0.42 6.94 -17.78
CA PRO A 214 -0.85 7.67 -17.72
C PRO A 214 -0.66 9.03 -17.02
N GLU A 215 -1.47 10.02 -17.37
CA GLU A 215 -1.42 11.32 -16.68
C GLU A 215 -1.82 11.18 -15.21
N ILE A 216 -2.85 10.37 -14.94
CA ILE A 216 -3.33 10.09 -13.59
C ILE A 216 -3.44 8.59 -13.41
N ALA A 217 -2.91 8.08 -12.32
CA ALA A 217 -3.20 6.75 -11.82
C ALA A 217 -3.59 6.83 -10.34
N GLY A 218 -4.41 5.89 -9.87
CA GLY A 218 -4.92 5.95 -8.51
C GLY A 218 -5.54 4.67 -7.99
N THR A 219 -5.77 4.67 -6.69
CA THR A 219 -6.59 3.71 -5.97
C THR A 219 -7.79 4.43 -5.35
N ALA A 220 -8.95 3.78 -5.34
CA ALA A 220 -10.16 4.31 -4.74
C ALA A 220 -10.84 3.23 -3.89
N PHE A 221 -11.22 3.64 -2.69
CA PHE A 221 -11.88 2.81 -1.70
C PHE A 221 -13.29 3.35 -1.50
N SER A 222 -14.29 2.49 -1.59
CA SER A 222 -15.69 2.88 -1.39
C SER A 222 -15.98 3.30 0.05
N LYS A 223 -15.10 2.91 0.99
CA LYS A 223 -15.13 3.34 2.39
C LYS A 223 -13.82 3.94 2.85
N VAL A 224 -13.92 4.81 3.85
CA VAL A 224 -12.80 5.41 4.56
C VAL A 224 -12.93 5.11 6.05
N TYR A 225 -12.31 4.03 6.52
CA TYR A 225 -12.44 3.63 7.92
C TYR A 225 -11.68 4.56 8.88
N ARG A 226 -10.58 5.14 8.39
CA ARG A 226 -9.77 6.13 9.12
C ARG A 226 -9.96 7.50 8.48
N ARG A 227 -10.95 8.25 8.97
CA ARG A 227 -11.31 9.62 8.54
C ARG A 227 -10.42 10.68 9.20
N PRO A 228 -10.16 11.84 8.57
CA PRO A 228 -9.30 12.89 9.15
C PRO A 228 -10.04 13.78 10.17
N SER A 229 -11.38 13.74 10.13
CA SER A 229 -12.26 14.47 11.04
C SER A 229 -13.68 13.90 10.94
N THR A 230 -14.53 14.24 11.89
CA THR A 230 -15.99 13.95 11.87
C THR A 230 -16.76 14.50 10.66
N ARG A 231 -16.19 15.42 9.86
CA ARG A 231 -16.82 15.94 8.62
C ARG A 231 -16.90 14.91 7.50
N ILE A 232 -16.03 13.90 7.53
CA ILE A 232 -16.00 12.81 6.54
C ILE A 232 -16.68 11.59 7.15
N ARG A 233 -17.70 11.07 6.50
CA ARG A 233 -18.35 9.82 6.93
C ARG A 233 -17.59 8.62 6.39
N LYS A 234 -17.75 7.45 7.00
CA LYS A 234 -17.01 6.26 6.57
C LYS A 234 -17.47 5.77 5.20
N GLU A 235 -18.72 6.03 4.87
CA GLU A 235 -19.39 5.70 3.62
C GLU A 235 -19.06 6.68 2.49
N ASP A 236 -18.29 7.74 2.78
CA ASP A 236 -17.98 8.76 1.80
C ASP A 236 -16.88 8.33 0.81
N GLY A 237 -16.14 7.26 1.12
CA GLY A 237 -15.02 6.77 0.32
C GLY A 237 -13.81 7.72 0.27
N VAL A 238 -12.68 7.20 -0.21
CA VAL A 238 -11.44 7.95 -0.38
C VAL A 238 -10.68 7.43 -1.58
N MET A 239 -10.03 8.33 -2.32
CA MET A 239 -9.08 7.95 -3.35
C MET A 239 -7.71 8.56 -3.13
N ARG A 240 -6.69 7.82 -3.53
CA ARG A 240 -5.30 8.26 -3.65
C ARG A 240 -4.94 8.27 -5.12
N PHE A 241 -4.34 9.34 -5.61
CA PHE A 241 -3.93 9.43 -7.01
C PHE A 241 -2.62 10.21 -7.16
N CYS A 242 -1.88 9.93 -8.22
CA CYS A 242 -0.61 10.56 -8.54
C CYS A 242 -0.50 10.84 -10.03
N PHE A 243 0.50 11.65 -10.39
CA PHE A 243 0.92 11.80 -11.78
C PHE A 243 1.87 10.65 -12.16
N GLY A 244 1.71 10.11 -13.36
CA GLY A 244 2.49 8.97 -13.84
C GLY A 244 1.93 7.61 -13.40
N LEU A 245 2.76 6.57 -13.40
CA LEU A 245 2.36 5.21 -13.02
C LEU A 245 1.86 5.14 -11.56
N GLY A 246 0.84 4.32 -11.32
CA GLY A 246 0.17 4.15 -10.03
C GLY A 246 0.98 3.41 -8.95
N THR A 247 2.27 3.15 -9.18
CA THR A 247 3.16 2.57 -8.16
C THR A 247 3.16 3.40 -6.89
N ARG A 248 3.04 4.73 -7.01
CA ARG A 248 3.06 5.66 -5.88
C ARG A 248 1.77 5.72 -5.06
N THR A 249 0.66 5.22 -5.59
CA THR A 249 -0.64 5.22 -4.88
C THR A 249 -0.81 3.95 -4.06
N VAL A 250 -0.18 2.86 -4.51
CA VAL A 250 -0.06 1.59 -3.79
C VAL A 250 1.03 1.67 -2.72
N ASP A 251 2.19 2.24 -3.09
CA ASP A 251 3.31 2.43 -2.18
C ASP A 251 3.16 3.69 -1.31
N ARG A 252 4.02 3.81 -0.31
CA ARG A 252 3.97 4.87 0.71
C ARG A 252 4.63 6.17 0.25
N LEU A 253 4.52 6.46 -1.04
CA LEU A 253 5.05 7.66 -1.67
C LEU A 253 4.00 8.77 -1.64
N LYS A 254 4.45 10.00 -1.85
CA LYS A 254 3.60 11.20 -1.88
C LYS A 254 2.58 11.06 -3.00
N ALA A 255 1.34 10.72 -2.66
CA ALA A 255 0.19 10.64 -3.56
C ALA A 255 -0.89 11.56 -3.00
N ASN A 256 -1.62 12.24 -3.87
CA ASN A 256 -2.68 13.13 -3.45
C ASN A 256 -3.87 12.33 -2.94
N VAL A 257 -4.40 12.71 -1.77
CA VAL A 257 -5.56 12.07 -1.15
C VAL A 257 -6.78 12.97 -1.32
N SER A 258 -7.91 12.39 -1.72
CA SER A 258 -9.18 13.10 -1.85
C SER A 258 -10.36 12.24 -1.40
N TYR A 259 -11.25 12.82 -0.61
CA TYR A 259 -12.49 12.15 -0.17
C TYR A 259 -13.56 12.35 -1.23
N LEU A 260 -14.24 11.27 -1.63
CA LEU A 260 -15.15 11.32 -2.78
C LEU A 260 -16.36 12.22 -2.51
N SER A 261 -16.74 12.42 -1.24
CA SER A 261 -17.75 13.39 -0.82
C SER A 261 -17.27 14.84 -0.79
N HIS A 262 -15.97 15.08 -0.57
CA HIS A 262 -15.38 16.40 -0.43
C HIS A 262 -14.08 16.53 -1.24
N PRO A 263 -14.14 16.55 -2.59
CA PRO A 263 -12.94 16.59 -3.43
C PRO A 263 -11.95 17.73 -3.18
N MET A 264 -12.46 18.87 -2.71
CA MET A 264 -11.69 20.08 -2.40
C MET A 264 -11.09 20.09 -0.99
N LEU A 265 -11.44 19.13 -0.13
CA LEU A 265 -10.88 19.05 1.22
C LEU A 265 -9.43 18.55 1.14
N ARG A 266 -8.51 19.29 1.75
CA ARG A 266 -7.10 18.91 1.87
C ARG A 266 -6.81 18.30 3.24
N PRO A 267 -6.50 16.99 3.34
CA PRO A 267 -6.15 16.37 4.62
C PRO A 267 -4.97 17.05 5.34
N GLN A 268 -4.00 17.55 4.56
CA GLN A 268 -2.80 18.25 5.02
C GLN A 268 -3.05 19.71 5.43
N GLY A 269 -4.25 20.25 5.19
CA GLY A 269 -4.55 21.66 5.43
C GLY A 269 -4.27 22.58 4.23
N ASN A 270 -4.26 23.89 4.48
CA ASN A 270 -4.19 24.92 3.44
C ASN A 270 -2.88 25.74 3.45
N LEU A 271 -1.94 25.44 4.35
CA LEU A 271 -0.67 26.14 4.37
C LEU A 271 0.17 25.72 3.15
N PRO A 272 0.70 26.67 2.36
CA PRO A 272 1.53 26.36 1.18
C PRO A 272 2.70 25.43 1.47
N ALA A 273 3.39 25.63 2.60
CA ALA A 273 4.48 24.76 3.04
C ALA A 273 4.05 23.31 3.23
N ASP A 274 2.92 23.06 3.91
CA ASP A 274 2.39 21.71 4.16
C ASP A 274 1.99 21.01 2.85
N ILE A 275 1.36 21.76 1.94
CA ILE A 275 1.01 21.27 0.61
C ILE A 275 2.28 20.88 -0.16
N ALA A 276 3.27 21.77 -0.25
CA ALA A 276 4.50 21.49 -0.98
C ALA A 276 5.32 20.34 -0.35
N MET A 277 5.30 20.23 0.97
CA MET A 277 5.98 19.16 1.71
C MET A 277 5.35 17.79 1.44
N THR A 278 4.02 17.71 1.33
CA THR A 278 3.28 16.45 1.12
C THR A 278 3.04 16.12 -0.35
N SER A 279 3.24 17.08 -1.27
CA SER A 279 3.03 16.90 -2.71
C SER A 279 4.14 16.08 -3.37
N GLN A 280 3.74 15.31 -4.39
CA GLN A 280 4.65 14.55 -5.24
C GLN A 280 5.63 15.49 -5.96
N SER A 281 6.92 15.14 -5.97
CA SER A 281 7.98 15.88 -6.69
C SER A 281 8.68 15.03 -7.76
N GLU A 282 8.27 13.77 -7.90
CA GLU A 282 8.82 12.79 -8.82
C GLU A 282 7.69 11.90 -9.32
N PHE A 283 7.78 11.42 -10.55
CA PHE A 283 6.77 10.54 -11.15
C PHE A 283 7.43 9.35 -11.80
N ASP A 284 6.69 8.25 -11.86
CA ASP A 284 7.19 7.00 -12.40
C ASP A 284 6.66 6.80 -13.83
N TYR A 285 7.51 6.25 -14.69
CA TYR A 285 7.21 5.98 -16.09
C TYR A 285 7.99 4.78 -16.61
N ILE A 286 7.56 4.21 -17.73
CA ILE A 286 8.33 3.21 -18.46
C ILE A 286 9.09 3.93 -19.58
N ASP A 287 10.42 3.90 -19.52
CA ASP A 287 11.24 4.42 -20.60
C ASP A 287 11.35 3.39 -21.73
N ARG A 288 10.74 3.70 -22.86
CA ARG A 288 10.68 2.86 -24.08
C ARG A 288 12.04 2.73 -24.77
N GLY A 289 12.97 3.66 -24.51
CA GLY A 289 14.32 3.64 -25.05
C GLY A 289 15.23 2.63 -24.35
N SER A 290 15.38 2.77 -23.03
CA SER A 290 16.17 1.87 -22.18
C SER A 290 15.44 0.57 -21.82
N GLY A 291 14.12 0.54 -21.98
CA GLY A 291 13.27 -0.60 -21.67
C GLY A 291 13.00 -0.79 -20.18
N ARG A 292 13.20 0.25 -19.36
CA ARG A 292 13.20 0.17 -17.88
C ARG A 292 12.11 1.00 -17.25
N PHE A 293 11.66 0.56 -16.08
CA PHE A 293 10.92 1.41 -15.15
C PHE A 293 11.87 2.49 -14.60
N MET A 294 11.43 3.74 -14.65
CA MET A 294 12.22 4.91 -14.30
C MET A 294 11.39 5.84 -13.42
N THR A 295 12.10 6.64 -12.62
CA THR A 295 11.53 7.73 -11.83
C THR A 295 12.17 9.03 -12.30
N GLY A 296 11.34 10.00 -12.69
CA GLY A 296 11.78 11.31 -13.15
C GLY A 296 11.47 12.39 -12.11
N ALA A 297 12.41 13.30 -11.89
CA ALA A 297 12.19 14.47 -11.03
C ALA A 297 11.37 15.53 -11.79
N LEU A 298 10.31 16.05 -11.16
CA LEU A 298 9.48 17.08 -11.77
C LEU A 298 10.30 18.34 -12.11
N SER A 299 11.29 18.71 -11.29
CA SER A 299 12.18 19.84 -11.56
C SER A 299 12.97 19.70 -12.86
N GLU A 300 13.34 18.48 -13.24
CA GLU A 300 14.12 18.20 -14.46
C GLU A 300 13.21 18.11 -15.69
N HIS A 301 11.96 17.68 -15.49
CA HIS A 301 10.99 17.44 -16.56
C HIS A 301 9.93 18.54 -16.73
N LEU A 302 9.94 19.60 -15.90
CA LEU A 302 8.90 20.62 -15.91
C LEU A 302 8.66 21.26 -17.29
N PRO A 303 9.69 21.72 -18.05
CA PRO A 303 9.45 22.32 -19.37
C PRO A 303 8.81 21.34 -20.36
N PHE A 304 9.15 20.06 -20.26
CA PHE A 304 8.56 19.00 -21.05
C PHE A 304 7.09 18.79 -20.66
N LEU A 305 6.80 18.63 -19.37
CA LEU A 305 5.43 18.38 -18.90
C LEU A 305 4.48 19.55 -19.20
N LEU A 306 4.95 20.79 -19.08
CA LEU A 306 4.17 21.98 -19.44
C LEU A 306 3.84 22.05 -20.95
N ARG A 307 4.71 21.47 -21.80
CA ARG A 307 4.52 21.44 -23.25
C ARG A 307 3.60 20.30 -23.68
N GLU A 308 3.81 19.10 -23.14
CA GLU A 308 3.07 17.90 -23.54
C GLU A 308 1.67 17.83 -22.92
N HIS A 309 1.47 18.41 -21.74
CA HIS A 309 0.18 18.36 -21.03
C HIS A 309 -0.48 19.73 -20.98
N LYS A 310 -1.49 19.93 -21.84
CA LYS A 310 -2.26 21.20 -21.92
C LYS A 310 -2.91 21.60 -20.59
N LEU A 311 -3.23 20.62 -19.75
CA LEU A 311 -3.86 20.81 -18.45
C LEU A 311 -2.87 20.69 -17.29
N ALA A 312 -1.56 20.81 -17.53
CA ALA A 312 -0.53 20.75 -16.49
C ALA A 312 -0.81 21.66 -15.29
N SER A 313 -1.35 22.86 -15.51
CA SER A 313 -1.73 23.78 -14.43
C SER A 313 -2.86 23.30 -13.50
N ALA A 314 -3.55 22.20 -13.84
CA ALA A 314 -4.52 21.56 -12.97
C ALA A 314 -3.84 20.75 -11.87
N PHE A 315 -2.65 20.22 -12.13
CA PHE A 315 -1.94 19.32 -11.23
C PHE A 315 -0.55 19.80 -10.78
N ILE A 316 0.07 20.76 -11.47
CA ILE A 316 1.40 21.32 -11.14
C ILE A 316 1.25 22.75 -10.57
N GLU A 317 1.96 23.02 -9.48
CA GLU A 317 2.20 24.35 -8.92
C GLU A 317 3.69 24.53 -8.58
N ILE A 318 4.12 25.78 -8.43
CA ILE A 318 5.48 26.15 -8.02
C ILE A 318 5.42 26.69 -6.59
N TYR A 319 6.15 26.05 -5.68
CA TYR A 319 6.30 26.52 -4.31
C TYR A 319 7.51 27.45 -4.18
N ALA A 320 7.29 28.71 -3.82
CA ALA A 320 8.32 29.70 -3.53
C ALA A 320 7.82 30.69 -2.49
N GLU A 321 8.70 31.20 -1.61
CA GLU A 321 8.36 32.26 -0.65
C GLU A 321 7.11 31.96 0.22
N ASN A 322 6.92 30.69 0.59
CA ASN A 322 5.73 30.20 1.32
C ASN A 322 4.39 30.49 0.60
N LEU A 323 4.42 30.52 -0.73
CA LEU A 323 3.27 30.66 -1.61
C LEU A 323 3.29 29.56 -2.70
N LEU A 324 2.09 29.27 -3.23
CA LEU A 324 1.93 28.38 -4.39
C LEU A 324 1.55 29.22 -5.59
N TYR A 325 2.42 29.19 -6.60
CA TYR A 325 2.24 29.88 -7.87
C TYR A 325 1.80 28.89 -8.96
N TRP A 326 1.06 29.39 -9.94
CA TRP A 326 0.69 28.60 -11.10
C TRP A 326 1.93 28.25 -11.94
N ALA A 327 1.91 27.09 -12.60
CA ALA A 327 3.09 26.46 -13.19
C ALA A 327 3.75 27.18 -14.37
N GLY A 328 3.19 28.28 -14.88
CA GLY A 328 3.84 29.12 -15.90
C GLY A 328 4.15 30.54 -15.42
N SER A 329 4.10 30.78 -14.11
CA SER A 329 4.53 32.05 -13.52
C SER A 329 6.04 32.27 -13.67
N ASP A 330 6.49 33.52 -13.55
CA ASP A 330 7.93 33.85 -13.58
C ASP A 330 8.72 33.19 -12.44
N GLN A 331 8.04 32.70 -11.39
CA GLN A 331 8.64 31.99 -10.26
C GLN A 331 9.11 30.57 -10.60
N VAL A 332 8.82 30.07 -11.80
CA VAL A 332 9.30 28.76 -12.29
C VAL A 332 10.82 28.62 -12.19
N SER A 333 11.58 29.72 -12.34
CA SER A 333 13.05 29.70 -12.28
C SER A 333 13.63 29.59 -10.86
N ASN A 334 12.88 30.02 -9.84
CA ASN A 334 13.38 30.16 -8.46
C ASN A 334 12.60 29.31 -7.43
N GLY A 335 11.50 28.69 -7.85
CA GLY A 335 10.65 27.88 -6.98
C GLY A 335 10.77 26.38 -7.21
N LYS A 336 10.26 25.61 -6.25
CA LYS A 336 10.22 24.15 -6.31
C LYS A 336 8.90 23.70 -6.97
N PRO A 337 8.93 23.04 -8.13
CA PRO A 337 7.71 22.51 -8.72
C PRO A 337 7.23 21.28 -7.95
N VAL A 338 5.91 21.19 -7.78
CA VAL A 338 5.23 20.09 -7.08
C VAL A 338 3.94 19.72 -7.80
N PHE A 339 3.59 18.43 -7.79
CA PHE A 339 2.26 17.98 -8.20
C PHE A 339 1.29 18.14 -7.03
N SER A 340 0.73 19.33 -6.88
CA SER A 340 -0.16 19.68 -5.76
C SER A 340 -1.61 19.26 -5.98
N PHE A 341 -2.03 19.08 -7.24
CA PHE A 341 -3.42 18.82 -7.60
C PHE A 341 -4.45 19.84 -7.06
N SER A 342 -3.99 21.02 -6.63
CA SER A 342 -4.81 22.04 -5.97
C SER A 342 -6.04 22.45 -6.76
N ASN A 343 -5.92 22.55 -8.09
CA ASN A 343 -6.99 22.98 -8.97
C ASN A 343 -7.65 21.79 -9.71
N PHE A 344 -7.16 20.57 -9.51
CA PHE A 344 -7.60 19.39 -10.22
C PHE A 344 -9.09 19.06 -10.00
N PRO A 345 -9.63 19.09 -8.77
CA PRO A 345 -11.07 18.84 -8.57
C PRO A 345 -11.98 19.89 -9.20
N ARG A 346 -11.51 21.14 -9.29
CA ARG A 346 -12.25 22.22 -9.97
C ARG A 346 -12.22 22.06 -11.50
N ARG A 347 -11.11 21.58 -12.05
CA ARG A 347 -10.91 21.39 -13.49
C ARG A 347 -11.54 20.10 -14.01
N HIS A 348 -11.60 19.04 -13.20
CA HIS A 348 -12.11 17.73 -13.57
C HIS A 348 -13.22 17.20 -12.64
N PRO A 349 -14.31 17.96 -12.39
CA PRO A 349 -15.36 17.54 -11.44
C PRO A 349 -16.06 16.22 -11.85
N ARG A 350 -16.10 15.92 -13.16
CA ARG A 350 -16.66 14.67 -13.69
C ARG A 350 -15.87 13.44 -13.25
N PHE A 351 -14.55 13.54 -13.19
CA PHE A 351 -13.69 12.44 -12.73
C PHE A 351 -14.04 12.02 -11.30
N PHE A 352 -14.12 12.98 -10.37
CA PHE A 352 -14.49 12.70 -8.97
C PHE A 352 -15.92 12.14 -8.84
N SER A 353 -16.85 12.66 -9.64
CA SER A 353 -18.24 12.18 -9.67
C SER A 353 -18.30 10.74 -10.19
N LEU A 354 -17.57 10.43 -11.26
CA LEU A 354 -17.48 9.09 -11.85
C LEU A 354 -16.86 8.09 -10.88
N VAL A 355 -15.74 8.43 -10.23
CA VAL A 355 -15.09 7.56 -9.23
C VAL A 355 -16.04 7.26 -8.08
N LYS A 356 -16.78 8.26 -7.59
CA LYS A 356 -17.79 8.09 -6.54
C LYS A 356 -18.90 7.15 -6.97
N GLU A 357 -19.50 7.39 -8.15
CA GLU A 357 -20.59 6.57 -8.69
C GLU A 357 -20.13 5.13 -8.92
N LEU A 358 -18.92 4.95 -9.48
CA LEU A 358 -18.34 3.64 -9.73
C LEU A 358 -18.06 2.88 -8.43
N CYS A 359 -17.49 3.54 -7.40
CA CYS A 359 -17.30 2.93 -6.08
C CYS A 359 -18.62 2.46 -5.46
N SER A 360 -19.66 3.30 -5.48
CA SER A 360 -20.97 2.94 -4.93
C SER A 360 -21.61 1.78 -5.72
N PHE A 361 -21.56 1.84 -7.04
CA PHE A 361 -22.09 0.79 -7.91
C PHE A 361 -21.37 -0.56 -7.69
N LEU A 362 -20.05 -0.55 -7.65
CA LEU A 362 -19.27 -1.77 -7.44
C LEU A 362 -19.47 -2.33 -6.02
N GLU A 363 -19.52 -1.51 -4.98
CA GLU A 363 -19.85 -1.95 -3.61
C GLU A 363 -21.22 -2.65 -3.55
N GLU A 364 -22.25 -2.05 -4.16
CA GLU A 364 -23.59 -2.63 -4.21
C GLU A 364 -23.58 -4.00 -4.90
N ARG A 365 -22.91 -4.09 -6.06
CA ARG A 365 -22.87 -5.32 -6.86
C ARG A 365 -22.02 -6.41 -6.21
N MET A 366 -20.94 -6.04 -5.52
CA MET A 366 -20.10 -6.98 -4.79
C MET A 366 -20.75 -7.45 -3.49
N GLY A 367 -21.65 -6.64 -2.90
CA GLY A 367 -22.24 -6.88 -1.59
C GLY A 367 -21.25 -6.67 -0.44
N MET A 368 -20.17 -5.95 -0.70
CA MET A 368 -19.12 -5.59 0.26
C MET A 368 -18.35 -4.37 -0.23
N PRO A 369 -17.67 -3.64 0.66
CA PRO A 369 -16.87 -2.47 0.27
C PRO A 369 -15.87 -2.81 -0.83
N ALA A 370 -15.63 -1.87 -1.74
CA ALA A 370 -14.82 -2.06 -2.92
C ALA A 370 -13.50 -1.28 -2.82
N ASP A 371 -12.42 -1.91 -3.28
CA ASP A 371 -11.10 -1.34 -3.53
C ASP A 371 -10.83 -1.46 -5.04
N MET A 372 -10.57 -0.35 -5.72
CA MET A 372 -10.28 -0.34 -7.15
C MET A 372 -9.01 0.44 -7.50
N GLU A 373 -8.26 -0.06 -8.47
CA GLU A 373 -7.14 0.67 -9.09
C GLU A 373 -7.55 1.15 -10.49
N PHE A 374 -7.17 2.37 -10.85
CA PHE A 374 -7.54 2.98 -12.12
C PHE A 374 -6.41 3.81 -12.72
N ALA A 375 -6.51 4.05 -14.03
CA ALA A 375 -5.81 5.12 -14.73
C ALA A 375 -6.84 6.09 -15.33
N TYR A 376 -6.47 7.35 -15.50
CA TYR A 376 -7.35 8.37 -16.07
C TYR A 376 -6.58 9.25 -17.07
N ASP A 377 -7.11 9.33 -18.29
CA ASP A 377 -6.66 10.24 -19.35
C ASP A 377 -7.45 11.55 -19.24
N THR A 378 -6.77 12.64 -18.90
CA THR A 378 -7.43 13.93 -18.64
C THR A 378 -7.86 14.63 -19.93
N GLU A 379 -7.26 14.29 -21.07
CA GLU A 379 -7.64 14.84 -22.37
C GLU A 379 -8.88 14.14 -22.95
N ARG A 380 -8.95 12.81 -22.83
CA ARG A 380 -10.08 12.01 -23.32
C ARG A 380 -11.25 11.95 -22.33
N GLU A 381 -11.01 12.37 -21.08
CA GLU A 381 -11.93 12.20 -19.95
C GLU A 381 -12.35 10.73 -19.76
N LYS A 382 -11.40 9.80 -19.92
CA LYS A 382 -11.64 8.35 -19.84
C LYS A 382 -10.93 7.73 -18.64
N LEU A 383 -11.70 6.99 -17.85
CA LEU A 383 -11.19 6.19 -16.73
C LEU A 383 -11.05 4.75 -17.17
N THR A 384 -9.87 4.17 -17.02
CA THR A 384 -9.62 2.74 -17.25
C THR A 384 -9.52 2.03 -15.91
N LEU A 385 -10.42 1.07 -15.67
CA LEU A 385 -10.40 0.24 -14.47
C LEU A 385 -9.33 -0.84 -14.62
N LEU A 386 -8.31 -0.79 -13.78
CA LEU A 386 -7.17 -1.71 -13.83
C LEU A 386 -7.36 -2.91 -12.91
N GLN A 387 -8.09 -2.71 -11.82
CA GLN A 387 -8.33 -3.73 -10.82
C GLN A 387 -9.56 -3.43 -9.96
N LEU A 388 -10.22 -4.48 -9.49
CA LEU A 388 -11.24 -4.45 -8.45
C LEU A 388 -10.95 -5.56 -7.42
N ARG A 389 -11.14 -5.26 -6.14
CA ARG A 389 -11.03 -6.21 -5.02
C ARG A 389 -12.07 -5.90 -3.95
N PRO A 390 -12.47 -6.90 -3.13
CA PRO A 390 -13.07 -6.65 -1.85
C PRO A 390 -12.17 -5.78 -0.97
N LEU A 391 -12.72 -4.73 -0.38
CA LEU A 391 -12.10 -4.01 0.71
C LEU A 391 -12.53 -4.68 2.03
N ALA A 392 -11.57 -5.30 2.72
CA ALA A 392 -11.81 -5.94 4.00
C ALA A 392 -12.48 -4.96 4.99
N SER A 393 -13.60 -5.38 5.57
CA SER A 393 -14.32 -4.65 6.62
C SER A 393 -14.06 -5.30 7.96
N TYR A 394 -13.83 -4.50 9.00
CA TYR A 394 -13.61 -4.97 10.36
C TYR A 394 -14.75 -4.55 11.28
N GLU A 395 -15.01 -5.36 12.32
CA GLU A 395 -15.98 -5.02 13.35
C GLU A 395 -15.45 -3.87 14.19
N GLU A 396 -16.19 -2.77 14.22
CA GLU A 396 -15.83 -1.63 15.05
C GLU A 396 -16.21 -1.92 16.50
N MET A 397 -15.28 -1.65 17.42
CA MET A 397 -15.63 -1.67 18.84
C MET A 397 -16.72 -0.64 19.11
N ALA A 398 -17.65 -0.98 20.00
CA ALA A 398 -18.58 0.01 20.53
C ALA A 398 -17.80 1.20 21.11
N ARG A 399 -18.45 2.37 21.13
CA ARG A 399 -17.89 3.60 21.68
C ARG A 399 -17.17 3.33 23.00
N VAL A 400 -15.91 3.75 23.08
CA VAL A 400 -15.09 3.58 24.28
C VAL A 400 -15.19 4.84 25.13
N ALA A 401 -15.73 4.72 26.34
CA ALA A 401 -15.67 5.80 27.32
C ALA A 401 -14.27 5.84 27.94
N ILE A 402 -13.54 6.93 27.72
CA ILE A 402 -12.26 7.17 28.39
C ILE A 402 -12.57 7.70 29.80
N PRO A 403 -12.18 6.99 30.88
CA PRO A 403 -12.39 7.46 32.25
C PRO A 403 -11.58 8.72 32.53
N GLU A 404 -11.91 9.45 33.61
CA GLU A 404 -11.01 10.48 34.11
C GLU A 404 -9.71 9.84 34.60
N VAL A 405 -8.61 10.13 33.90
CA VAL A 405 -7.27 9.68 34.24
C VAL A 405 -6.45 10.89 34.68
N ARG A 406 -5.71 10.76 35.78
CA ARG A 406 -4.78 11.80 36.22
C ARG A 406 -3.71 12.02 35.17
N ASP A 407 -3.36 13.28 34.91
CA ASP A 407 -2.36 13.63 33.89
C ASP A 407 -1.02 12.90 34.08
N GLU A 408 -0.62 12.63 35.33
CA GLU A 408 0.59 11.87 35.67
C GLU A 408 0.58 10.42 35.13
N ASN A 409 -0.58 9.82 34.96
CA ASN A 409 -0.73 8.45 34.43
C ASN A 409 -0.89 8.43 32.91
N VAL A 410 -1.03 9.59 32.26
CA VAL A 410 -1.14 9.67 30.80
C VAL A 410 0.26 9.74 30.20
N ILE A 411 0.62 8.68 29.46
CA ILE A 411 1.91 8.60 28.76
C ILE A 411 1.78 9.35 27.42
N LEU A 412 0.70 9.06 26.68
CA LEU A 412 0.44 9.63 25.36
C LEU A 412 -1.04 10.01 25.24
N LYS A 413 -1.33 11.15 24.60
CA LYS A 413 -2.69 11.57 24.24
C LYS A 413 -2.70 12.19 22.85
N GLY A 414 -3.59 11.69 21.99
CA GLY A 414 -3.89 12.25 20.68
C GLY A 414 -5.30 12.81 20.64
N ASN A 415 -5.52 13.87 19.85
CA ASN A 415 -6.84 14.50 19.64
C ASN A 415 -7.32 14.43 18.18
N ARG A 416 -6.80 13.46 17.43
CA ARG A 416 -7.21 13.16 16.05
C ARG A 416 -7.59 11.69 15.89
N MET A 417 -8.02 11.07 16.99
CA MET A 417 -8.53 9.71 16.95
C MET A 417 -9.86 9.71 16.23
N VAL A 418 -10.16 8.70 15.43
CA VAL A 418 -11.46 8.64 14.71
C VAL A 418 -12.03 7.22 14.65
N SER A 419 -11.37 6.31 15.35
CA SER A 419 -11.71 4.90 15.49
C SER A 419 -11.88 4.58 16.96
N ASN A 420 -12.89 3.77 17.28
CA ASN A 420 -13.03 3.21 18.61
C ASN A 420 -12.11 2.01 18.80
N GLY A 421 -11.55 1.86 19.99
CA GLY A 421 -10.62 0.78 20.29
C GLY A 421 -10.19 0.74 21.74
N LYS A 422 -10.04 -0.47 22.27
CA LYS A 422 -9.65 -0.70 23.66
C LYS A 422 -8.64 -1.85 23.73
N LEU A 423 -7.50 -1.58 24.36
CA LEU A 423 -6.55 -2.61 24.79
C LEU A 423 -6.27 -2.38 26.27
N GLU A 424 -6.48 -3.40 27.09
CA GLU A 424 -6.24 -3.35 28.53
C GLU A 424 -5.25 -4.43 28.93
N ASN A 425 -4.59 -4.23 30.07
CA ASN A 425 -3.63 -5.18 30.63
C ASN A 425 -2.49 -5.49 29.64
N VAL A 426 -2.03 -4.47 28.92
CA VAL A 426 -0.90 -4.60 28.01
C VAL A 426 0.38 -4.49 28.81
N HIS A 427 1.21 -5.53 28.78
CA HIS A 427 2.39 -5.61 29.63
C HIS A 427 3.65 -4.99 29.05
N HIS A 428 3.64 -4.69 27.75
CA HIS A 428 4.82 -4.30 27.00
C HIS A 428 4.57 -3.00 26.24
N LEU A 429 5.44 -2.02 26.45
CA LEU A 429 5.53 -0.81 25.63
C LEU A 429 6.94 -0.75 25.05
N VAL A 430 7.03 -0.70 23.72
CA VAL A 430 8.27 -0.57 22.97
C VAL A 430 8.30 0.81 22.37
N TYR A 431 9.36 1.56 22.64
CA TYR A 431 9.50 2.95 22.23
C TYR A 431 10.80 3.18 21.48
N VAL A 432 10.70 3.81 20.31
CA VAL A 432 11.84 4.30 19.53
C VAL A 432 12.03 5.77 19.87
N ASP A 433 13.15 6.11 20.52
CA ASP A 433 13.48 7.48 20.90
C ASP A 433 13.79 8.34 19.68
N PRO A 434 12.95 9.35 19.36
CA PRO A 434 13.16 10.24 18.21
C PRO A 434 14.50 10.99 18.24
N SER A 435 15.00 11.33 19.44
CA SER A 435 16.23 12.12 19.62
C SER A 435 17.50 11.32 19.34
N VAL A 436 17.44 10.00 19.54
CA VAL A 436 18.51 9.06 19.20
C VAL A 436 18.36 8.62 17.74
N TYR A 437 17.13 8.27 17.33
CA TYR A 437 16.80 7.84 15.98
C TYR A 437 17.21 8.87 14.91
N GLY A 438 16.91 10.15 15.12
CA GLY A 438 17.24 11.20 14.15
C GLY A 438 18.71 11.56 14.02
N LYS A 439 19.56 11.14 14.97
CA LYS A 439 21.01 11.37 14.94
C LYS A 439 21.78 10.22 14.30
N ASP A 440 21.14 9.07 14.13
CA ASP A 440 21.77 7.84 13.69
C ASP A 440 21.37 7.52 12.24
N ALA A 441 22.30 6.99 11.45
CA ALA A 441 22.04 6.56 10.07
C ALA A 441 21.64 5.07 9.97
N THR A 442 21.62 4.35 11.09
CA THR A 442 21.33 2.91 11.21
C THR A 442 19.83 2.58 11.26
N PHE A 443 18.99 3.35 10.57
CA PHE A 443 17.52 3.24 10.62
C PHE A 443 16.97 1.82 10.39
N TYR A 444 17.62 1.05 9.53
CA TYR A 444 17.22 -0.34 9.26
C TYR A 444 17.59 -1.28 10.42
N GLU A 445 18.62 -0.99 11.20
CA GLU A 445 18.96 -1.76 12.40
C GLU A 445 17.89 -1.57 13.49
N VAL A 446 17.35 -0.36 13.61
CA VAL A 446 16.17 -0.08 14.46
C VAL A 446 15.00 -0.97 14.02
N ALA A 447 14.68 -1.00 12.73
CA ALA A 447 13.60 -1.85 12.20
C ALA A 447 13.82 -3.35 12.51
N ARG A 448 15.06 -3.84 12.37
CA ARG A 448 15.41 -5.23 12.74
C ARG A 448 15.29 -5.50 14.23
N GLU A 449 15.65 -4.55 15.08
CA GLU A 449 15.48 -4.70 16.53
C GLU A 449 14.00 -4.75 16.91
N ILE A 450 13.16 -3.92 16.29
CA ILE A 450 11.71 -4.01 16.44
C ILE A 450 11.20 -5.39 15.99
N GLY A 451 11.67 -5.92 14.86
CA GLY A 451 11.34 -7.27 14.39
C GLY A 451 11.68 -8.37 15.39
N ARG A 452 12.87 -8.31 16.02
CA ARG A 452 13.27 -9.26 17.08
C ARG A 452 12.34 -9.21 18.29
N ILE A 453 11.94 -8.00 18.72
CA ILE A 453 11.02 -7.83 19.86
C ILE A 453 9.63 -8.33 19.48
N ASN A 454 9.12 -7.94 18.31
CA ASN A 454 7.84 -8.38 17.77
C ASN A 454 7.73 -9.92 17.74
N HIS A 455 8.80 -10.59 17.33
CA HIS A 455 8.87 -12.05 17.34
C HIS A 455 8.87 -12.62 18.77
N LYS A 456 9.71 -12.08 19.67
CA LYS A 456 9.77 -12.51 21.08
C LYS A 456 8.44 -12.33 21.82
N LEU A 457 7.65 -11.34 21.42
CA LEU A 457 6.34 -11.02 21.98
C LEU A 457 5.19 -11.69 21.21
N SER A 458 5.47 -12.66 20.33
CA SER A 458 4.44 -13.40 19.60
C SER A 458 3.44 -14.06 20.57
N GLY A 459 2.15 -13.98 20.26
CA GLY A 459 1.07 -14.44 21.14
C GLY A 459 0.70 -13.46 22.27
N THR A 460 1.38 -12.32 22.36
CA THR A 460 1.01 -11.21 23.27
C THR A 460 0.73 -9.95 22.46
N ASN A 461 0.03 -8.99 23.05
CA ASN A 461 -0.11 -7.64 22.49
C ASN A 461 0.91 -6.72 23.16
N TYR A 462 1.47 -5.80 22.38
CA TYR A 462 2.31 -4.71 22.90
C TYR A 462 1.97 -3.38 22.23
N ILE A 463 2.34 -2.28 22.89
CA ILE A 463 2.23 -0.92 22.38
C ILE A 463 3.55 -0.55 21.70
N LEU A 464 3.52 -0.14 20.45
CA LEU A 464 4.69 0.28 19.68
C LEU A 464 4.63 1.78 19.42
N VAL A 465 5.57 2.54 19.97
CA VAL A 465 5.63 4.00 19.92
C VAL A 465 6.88 4.44 19.18
N GLY A 466 6.78 5.35 18.22
CA GLY A 466 7.97 5.79 17.49
C GLY A 466 7.78 7.07 16.67
N PRO A 467 8.89 7.63 16.16
CA PRO A 467 8.88 8.89 15.43
C PRO A 467 8.29 8.74 14.02
N GLY A 468 7.52 9.74 13.63
CA GLY A 468 7.02 9.88 12.28
C GLY A 468 6.19 8.67 11.86
N ARG A 469 6.37 8.24 10.60
CA ARG A 469 5.55 7.21 9.98
C ARG A 469 6.16 5.80 10.09
N TRP A 470 5.37 4.83 10.56
CA TRP A 470 5.81 3.43 10.56
C TRP A 470 5.81 2.81 9.16
N GLY A 471 6.92 2.15 8.86
CA GLY A 471 7.29 1.54 7.58
C GLY A 471 7.48 2.54 6.43
N SER A 472 7.96 3.73 6.73
CA SER A 472 8.34 4.73 5.72
C SER A 472 9.43 4.19 4.77
N THR A 473 9.32 4.49 3.48
CA THR A 473 10.41 4.24 2.49
C THR A 473 11.53 5.28 2.60
N ASN A 474 11.26 6.43 3.22
CA ASN A 474 12.26 7.41 3.61
C ASN A 474 12.50 7.32 5.12
N PRO A 475 13.59 6.68 5.58
CA PRO A 475 13.83 6.47 7.00
C PRO A 475 13.98 7.75 7.83
N LYS A 476 14.25 8.90 7.18
CA LYS A 476 14.31 10.20 7.86
C LYS A 476 12.94 10.71 8.30
N LEU A 477 11.85 10.23 7.70
CA LEU A 477 10.47 10.64 8.00
C LEU A 477 9.74 9.64 8.92
N GLY A 478 10.39 8.54 9.29
CA GLY A 478 9.85 7.52 10.19
C GLY A 478 10.55 6.18 10.07
N VAL A 479 10.17 5.21 10.90
CA VAL A 479 10.90 3.94 11.06
C VAL A 479 10.61 2.98 9.90
N PRO A 480 11.61 2.47 9.14
CA PRO A 480 11.39 1.69 7.91
C PRO A 480 11.09 0.20 8.18
N VAL A 481 10.11 -0.09 9.04
CA VAL A 481 9.65 -1.46 9.33
C VAL A 481 8.83 -2.07 8.20
N ARG A 482 8.92 -3.39 8.07
CA ARG A 482 8.04 -4.23 7.25
C ARG A 482 6.92 -4.81 8.11
N TYR A 483 5.87 -5.32 7.45
CA TYR A 483 4.74 -5.93 8.15
C TYR A 483 5.17 -7.04 9.13
N ASN A 484 6.06 -7.95 8.72
CA ASN A 484 6.54 -9.04 9.57
C ASN A 484 7.33 -8.57 10.81
N GLU A 485 7.76 -7.31 10.85
CA GLU A 485 8.50 -6.75 11.96
C GLU A 485 7.59 -6.11 13.02
N ILE A 486 6.30 -5.93 12.74
CA ILE A 486 5.33 -5.29 13.67
C ILE A 486 4.00 -6.04 13.79
N CYS A 487 3.87 -7.19 13.14
CA CYS A 487 2.58 -7.87 13.00
C CYS A 487 1.96 -8.33 14.33
N ASN A 488 2.68 -8.38 15.44
CA ASN A 488 2.16 -8.74 16.76
C ASN A 488 1.87 -7.51 17.65
N CYS A 489 2.01 -6.28 17.13
CA CYS A 489 1.66 -5.10 17.92
C CYS A 489 0.14 -4.96 18.04
N GLY A 490 -0.32 -4.68 19.27
CA GLY A 490 -1.72 -4.41 19.55
C GLY A 490 -2.05 -2.95 19.26
N CYS A 491 -1.12 -2.03 19.51
CA CYS A 491 -1.29 -0.62 19.19
C CYS A 491 -0.03 -0.03 18.56
N LEU A 492 -0.22 0.72 17.49
CA LEU A 492 0.81 1.49 16.80
C LEU A 492 0.62 2.99 17.06
N VAL A 493 1.61 3.63 17.66
CA VAL A 493 1.60 5.05 17.98
C VAL A 493 2.63 5.77 17.12
N GLU A 494 2.18 6.78 16.37
CA GLU A 494 3.02 7.65 15.56
C GLU A 494 3.18 8.99 16.28
N VAL A 495 4.42 9.32 16.64
CA VAL A 495 4.76 10.57 17.31
C VAL A 495 5.28 11.55 16.27
N GLY A 496 4.49 12.59 16.00
CA GLY A 496 4.90 13.75 15.21
C GLY A 496 5.50 14.83 16.09
N ILE A 497 6.68 15.34 15.73
CA ILE A 497 7.37 16.40 16.47
C ILE A 497 7.49 17.61 15.53
N LEU A 498 6.66 18.64 15.78
CA LEU A 498 6.51 19.82 14.92
C LEU A 498 7.81 20.62 14.71
N GLU A 499 8.74 20.56 15.66
CA GLU A 499 10.03 21.26 15.62
C GLU A 499 11.11 20.49 14.85
N SER A 500 10.77 19.34 14.27
CA SER A 500 11.66 18.47 13.51
C SER A 500 11.02 18.03 12.20
N ASP A 501 11.79 17.47 11.27
CA ASP A 501 11.27 16.94 9.99
C ASP A 501 10.28 15.76 10.17
N TYR A 502 10.02 15.30 11.39
CA TYR A 502 9.04 14.27 11.74
C TYR A 502 7.61 14.84 11.83
N THR A 503 7.06 15.30 10.71
CA THR A 503 5.61 15.57 10.63
C THR A 503 4.93 14.38 9.94
N PRO A 504 4.24 13.48 10.65
CA PRO A 504 3.67 12.29 10.05
C PRO A 504 2.54 12.68 9.10
N GLU A 505 2.70 12.30 7.83
CA GLU A 505 1.58 12.21 6.91
C GLU A 505 0.64 11.11 7.44
N LEU A 506 -0.61 11.46 7.74
CA LEU A 506 -1.59 10.48 8.20
C LEU A 506 -1.77 9.42 7.12
N SER A 507 -1.52 8.17 7.49
CA SER A 507 -1.39 7.03 6.55
C SER A 507 -2.71 6.52 5.97
N TYR A 508 -3.73 7.37 5.85
CA TYR A 508 -5.08 6.97 5.45
C TYR A 508 -5.10 6.38 4.04
N GLY A 509 -5.74 5.22 3.89
CA GLY A 509 -5.97 4.55 2.61
C GLY A 509 -4.74 3.91 1.97
N THR A 510 -3.71 3.52 2.74
CA THR A 510 -2.61 2.67 2.20
C THR A 510 -2.83 1.20 2.52
N HIS A 511 -2.39 0.30 1.62
CA HIS A 511 -2.49 -1.15 1.84
C HIS A 511 -1.79 -1.62 3.12
N PHE A 512 -0.69 -0.96 3.53
CA PHE A 512 -0.02 -1.29 4.79
C PHE A 512 -0.92 -1.15 6.02
N PHE A 513 -1.80 -0.14 6.04
CA PHE A 513 -2.72 0.03 7.16
C PHE A 513 -3.95 -0.85 7.05
N LEU A 514 -4.37 -1.24 5.85
CA LEU A 514 -5.42 -2.25 5.68
C LEU A 514 -5.01 -3.58 6.32
N ASP A 515 -3.73 -3.95 6.24
CA ASP A 515 -3.21 -5.15 6.91
C ASP A 515 -3.32 -5.05 8.44
N LEU A 516 -2.95 -3.90 9.00
CA LEU A 516 -3.05 -3.63 10.44
C LEU A 516 -4.51 -3.52 10.90
N ASP A 517 -5.39 -2.99 10.06
CA ASP A 517 -6.82 -2.91 10.31
C ASP A 517 -7.46 -4.30 10.36
N VAL A 518 -7.07 -5.20 9.44
CA VAL A 518 -7.48 -6.62 9.46
C VAL A 518 -7.03 -7.32 10.74
N ASP A 519 -5.85 -6.95 11.26
CA ASP A 519 -5.28 -7.50 12.48
C ASP A 519 -5.86 -6.90 13.78
N GLY A 520 -6.74 -5.91 13.68
CA GLY A 520 -7.30 -5.21 14.84
C GLY A 520 -6.28 -4.35 15.58
N THR A 521 -5.14 -4.02 14.95
CA THR A 521 -4.12 -3.16 15.55
C THR A 521 -4.66 -1.73 15.68
N LEU A 522 -4.74 -1.27 16.93
CA LEU A 522 -5.13 0.10 17.25
C LEU A 522 -4.08 1.09 16.73
N TYR A 523 -4.50 2.29 16.32
CA TYR A 523 -3.59 3.31 15.82
C TYR A 523 -3.83 4.65 16.49
N LEU A 524 -2.78 5.25 17.02
CA LEU A 524 -2.84 6.53 17.71
C LEU A 524 -1.82 7.52 17.14
N PRO A 525 -2.24 8.58 16.44
CA PRO A 525 -1.36 9.68 16.11
C PRO A 525 -1.25 10.66 17.29
N VAL A 526 -0.03 11.05 17.65
CA VAL A 526 0.27 11.98 18.75
C VAL A 526 1.18 13.08 18.21
N PHE A 527 0.77 14.34 18.35
CA PHE A 527 1.55 15.48 17.86
C PHE A 527 2.09 16.31 19.02
N ASP A 528 3.40 16.25 19.21
CA ASP A 528 4.10 17.05 20.21
C ASP A 528 4.00 18.55 19.89
N GLY A 529 3.72 19.36 20.91
CA GLY A 529 3.47 20.80 20.77
C GLY A 529 2.07 21.20 20.27
N MET A 530 1.20 20.27 19.87
CA MET A 530 -0.19 20.59 19.52
C MET A 530 -1.10 20.65 20.75
N LYS A 531 -1.93 21.70 20.83
CA LYS A 531 -2.93 21.84 21.90
C LYS A 531 -3.82 20.60 21.98
N GLY A 532 -3.96 20.04 23.19
CA GLY A 532 -4.80 18.86 23.45
C GLY A 532 -4.11 17.51 23.24
N ASN A 533 -2.85 17.49 22.77
CA ASN A 533 -2.01 16.30 22.73
C ASN A 533 -1.11 16.26 23.97
N ILE A 534 -0.72 15.07 24.38
CA ILE A 534 0.27 14.86 25.46
C ILE A 534 1.32 13.89 24.92
N TYR A 535 2.58 14.31 25.00
CA TYR A 535 3.74 13.46 24.78
C TYR A 535 4.61 13.53 26.04
N ASN A 536 4.42 12.58 26.96
CA ASN A 536 5.03 12.63 28.29
C ASN A 536 6.50 12.19 28.23
N ARG A 537 7.36 13.11 27.78
CA ARG A 537 8.82 12.92 27.68
C ARG A 537 9.46 12.63 29.04
N GLU A 538 8.91 13.21 30.11
CA GLU A 538 9.39 12.95 31.47
C GLU A 538 9.18 11.48 31.84
N TRP A 539 7.96 10.97 31.70
CA TRP A 539 7.66 9.55 31.96
C TRP A 539 8.53 8.62 31.12
N LEU A 540 8.67 8.88 29.81
CA LEU A 540 9.50 8.08 28.91
C LEU A 540 11.00 8.18 29.23
N GLY A 541 11.44 9.26 29.87
CA GLY A 541 12.83 9.50 30.24
C GLY A 541 13.21 8.96 31.61
N SER A 542 12.31 9.00 32.59
CA SER A 542 12.57 8.68 33.99
C SER A 542 12.11 7.28 34.41
N SER A 543 11.10 6.70 33.74
CA SER A 543 10.61 5.36 34.05
C SER A 543 11.67 4.31 33.75
N PHE A 544 11.70 3.22 34.53
CA PHE A 544 12.62 2.12 34.28
C PHE A 544 12.32 1.45 32.93
N TYR A 545 13.36 1.28 32.11
CA TYR A 545 13.28 0.56 30.84
C TYR A 545 14.50 -0.33 30.63
N GLU A 546 14.31 -1.41 29.88
CA GLU A 546 15.38 -2.20 29.31
C GLU A 546 15.80 -1.54 27.98
N GLN A 547 17.04 -1.07 27.90
CA GLN A 547 17.62 -0.65 26.64
C GLN A 547 17.94 -1.88 25.79
N LYS A 548 17.48 -1.88 24.54
CA LYS A 548 17.66 -3.01 23.61
C LYS A 548 18.99 -2.90 22.85
N ARG A 549 19.25 -3.82 21.91
CA ARG A 549 20.56 -3.86 21.21
C ARG A 549 20.85 -2.53 20.51
N HIS A 550 19.82 -1.92 19.94
CA HIS A 550 19.92 -0.59 19.36
C HIS A 550 19.62 0.48 20.43
N PRO A 551 20.47 1.52 20.60
CA PRO A 551 20.31 2.51 21.68
C PRO A 551 19.04 3.36 21.57
N ALA A 552 18.49 3.50 20.35
CA ALA A 552 17.21 4.18 20.15
C ALA A 552 15.99 3.36 20.64
N VAL A 553 16.14 2.06 20.91
CA VAL A 553 15.00 1.19 21.23
C VAL A 553 14.96 0.89 22.73
N ARG A 554 13.84 1.25 23.36
CA ARG A 554 13.56 1.03 24.78
C ARG A 554 12.37 0.12 24.94
N HIS A 555 12.42 -0.76 25.95
CA HIS A 555 11.35 -1.68 26.29
C HIS A 555 10.93 -1.50 27.75
N TYR A 556 9.68 -1.11 27.94
CA TYR A 556 9.06 -0.90 29.24
C TYR A 556 8.16 -2.09 29.53
N THR A 557 8.26 -2.62 30.75
CA THR A 557 7.37 -3.66 31.27
C THR A 557 6.53 -3.04 32.38
N GLY A 558 5.22 -3.26 32.35
CA GLY A 558 4.30 -2.71 33.34
C GLY A 558 2.86 -3.16 33.10
N ASN A 559 1.90 -2.32 33.45
CA ASN A 559 0.50 -2.49 33.09
C ASN A 559 -0.03 -1.23 32.39
N PHE A 560 -0.28 -1.35 31.09
CA PHE A 560 -0.73 -0.25 30.25
C PHE A 560 -2.12 -0.51 29.68
N SER A 561 -2.82 0.57 29.37
CA SER A 561 -4.06 0.52 28.58
C SER A 561 -4.02 1.54 27.44
N VAL A 562 -4.66 1.19 26.34
CA VAL A 562 -4.93 2.06 25.19
C VAL A 562 -6.43 2.22 25.05
N LEU A 563 -6.92 3.46 25.07
CA LEU A 563 -8.35 3.77 24.96
C LEU A 563 -8.55 4.81 23.87
N LEU A 564 -9.38 4.48 22.87
CA LEU A 564 -9.62 5.28 21.68
C LEU A 564 -11.12 5.57 21.55
N ASP A 565 -11.49 6.85 21.59
CA ASP A 565 -12.84 7.38 21.39
C ASP A 565 -12.88 8.15 20.06
N GLY A 566 -13.46 7.51 19.03
CA GLY A 566 -13.50 8.05 17.67
C GLY A 566 -14.50 9.19 17.47
N GLU A 567 -15.38 9.43 18.43
CA GLU A 567 -16.49 10.38 18.37
C GLU A 567 -16.08 11.71 18.99
N ASN A 568 -15.36 11.66 20.12
CA ASN A 568 -14.75 12.83 20.74
C ASN A 568 -13.37 13.17 20.17
N GLU A 569 -12.90 12.35 19.23
CA GLU A 569 -11.61 12.43 18.59
C GLU A 569 -10.40 12.26 19.53
N VAL A 570 -10.55 11.56 20.65
CA VAL A 570 -9.50 11.41 21.68
C VAL A 570 -8.98 9.98 21.75
N GLY A 571 -7.66 9.82 21.88
CA GLY A 571 -7.04 8.55 22.23
C GLY A 571 -5.96 8.72 23.28
N VAL A 572 -5.82 7.75 24.18
CA VAL A 572 -4.84 7.79 25.27
C VAL A 572 -4.09 6.46 25.41
N VAL A 573 -2.81 6.56 25.78
CA VAL A 573 -2.02 5.47 26.36
C VAL A 573 -1.75 5.83 27.81
N ILE A 574 -2.16 4.95 28.73
CA ILE A 574 -2.08 5.20 30.17
C ILE A 574 -1.28 4.10 30.88
N SER A 575 -0.57 4.49 31.93
CA SER A 575 -0.05 3.57 32.93
C SER A 575 -1.14 3.31 33.98
N ASN A 576 -1.44 2.03 34.22
CA ASN A 576 -2.34 1.60 35.29
C ASN A 576 -1.61 1.47 36.64
N GLU A 577 -0.28 1.56 36.64
CA GLU A 577 0.54 1.50 37.85
C GLU A 577 0.63 2.88 38.50
N PRO A 578 0.49 2.97 39.85
CA PRO A 578 0.75 4.21 40.56
C PRO A 578 2.24 4.56 40.45
N GLN A 579 2.57 5.78 40.01
CA GLN A 579 3.94 6.25 40.06
C GLN A 579 4.42 6.28 41.51
N THR A 580 5.31 5.37 41.88
CA THR A 580 6.09 5.51 43.12
C THR A 580 7.02 6.70 42.96
N LYS A 581 6.71 7.77 43.69
CA LYS A 581 7.51 9.00 43.80
C LYS A 581 8.93 8.75 44.28
#